data_AF-A0A924QS56-F1
#
_entry.id   AF-A0A924QS56-F1
#
_cell.length_a   1.000
_cell.length_b   1.000
_cell.length_c   1.000
_cell.angle_alpha   90.00
_cell.angle_beta   90.00
_cell.angle_gamma   90.00
#
_symmetry.space_group_name_H-M   'P 1'
#
loop_
_entity.id
_entity.type
_entity.pdbx_description
1 polymer ?
#
loop_
_entity_poly.entity_id
_entity_poly.type
_entity_poly.pdbx_seq_one_letter_code
_entity_poly.pdbx_strand_id
1 'polypeptide(L)'
;MLQPTEIIQNEHFRLLTEQNKKDYWQNGFIIIKSLFSKEEIKKLRSIAEKDMQQTEIMVKGDQSGNLTKLKMWDRPGDDIYGMFSRNEKIVDNVELLFGEP
;
A
#
# COMPACT_ATOMS: atom_id res chain seq x y z
N MET A 1 -4.53 11.29 25.12
CA MET A 1 -3.10 11.01 24.84
C MET A 1 -2.98 9.52 24.57
N LEU A 2 -2.75 9.13 23.32
CA LEU A 2 -2.44 7.75 22.98
C LEU A 2 -0.95 7.55 23.32
N GLN A 3 -0.65 6.57 24.17
CA GLN A 3 0.70 6.25 24.61
C GLN A 3 1.51 5.76 23.39
N PRO A 4 2.62 6.42 23.02
CA PRO A 4 3.42 6.04 21.86
C PRO A 4 4.60 5.17 22.30
N THR A 5 4.41 3.87 22.54
CA THR A 5 5.57 3.00 22.82
C THR A 5 5.42 1.52 22.44
N GLU A 6 4.21 0.99 22.22
CA GLU A 6 4.09 -0.46 21.94
C GLU A 6 4.24 -0.86 20.45
N ILE A 7 4.42 0.11 19.53
CA ILE A 7 4.53 -0.19 18.08
C ILE A 7 5.98 -0.35 17.61
N ILE A 8 6.97 0.08 18.41
CA ILE A 8 8.39 0.07 18.00
C ILE A 8 9.16 -0.98 18.82
N GLN A 9 8.85 -2.27 18.62
CA GLN A 9 9.70 -3.36 19.13
C GLN A 9 10.11 -4.37 18.04
N ASN A 10 9.70 -4.17 16.79
CA ASN A 10 10.16 -4.97 15.67
C ASN A 10 11.06 -4.09 14.80
N GLU A 11 12.35 -4.41 14.75
CA GLU A 11 13.31 -3.74 13.85
C GLU A 11 12.99 -4.01 12.36
N HIS A 12 12.06 -4.94 12.07
CA HIS A 12 11.60 -5.27 10.73
C HIS A 12 10.08 -5.38 10.70
N PHE A 13 9.42 -4.74 9.73
CA PHE A 13 7.96 -4.82 9.55
C PHE A 13 7.53 -6.12 8.84
N ARG A 14 8.24 -7.22 9.11
CA ARG A 14 8.07 -8.52 8.44
C ARG A 14 6.85 -9.26 8.99
N LEU A 15 5.79 -9.25 8.20
CA LEU A 15 4.55 -10.00 8.39
C LEU A 15 4.52 -11.27 7.53
N LEU A 16 5.23 -11.27 6.39
CA LEU A 16 5.31 -12.41 5.51
C LEU A 16 6.21 -13.50 6.08
N THR A 17 5.81 -14.74 5.81
CA THR A 17 6.52 -15.96 6.22
C THR A 17 7.07 -16.71 5.01
N GLU A 18 7.96 -17.66 5.24
CA GLU A 18 8.43 -18.59 4.20
C GLU A 18 7.29 -19.38 3.55
N GLN A 19 6.20 -19.63 4.30
CA GLN A 19 5.00 -20.25 3.72
C GLN A 19 4.34 -19.29 2.73
N ASN A 20 4.21 -18.00 3.07
CA ASN A 20 3.68 -17.02 2.12
C ASN A 20 4.55 -16.88 0.87
N LYS A 21 5.88 -17.00 1.00
CA LYS A 21 6.78 -17.07 -0.16
C LYS A 21 6.44 -18.27 -1.05
N LYS A 22 6.32 -19.47 -0.49
CA LYS A 22 5.92 -20.68 -1.25
C LYS A 22 4.57 -20.49 -1.94
N ASP A 23 3.58 -19.97 -1.21
CA ASP A 23 2.24 -19.73 -1.75
C ASP A 23 2.27 -18.71 -2.90
N TYR A 24 3.09 -17.67 -2.80
CA TYR A 24 3.30 -16.69 -3.88
C TYR A 24 3.92 -17.35 -5.11
N TRP A 25 5.00 -18.12 -4.94
CA TRP A 25 5.68 -18.81 -6.04
C TRP A 25 4.80 -19.87 -6.72
N GLN A 26 3.90 -20.50 -5.98
CA GLN A 26 2.98 -21.50 -6.51
C GLN A 26 1.76 -20.86 -7.22
N ASN A 27 1.19 -19.80 -6.64
CA ASN A 27 -0.10 -19.25 -7.10
C ASN A 27 0.04 -17.96 -7.91
N GLY A 28 1.22 -17.35 -7.93
CA GLY A 28 1.48 -16.04 -8.54
C GLY A 28 1.02 -14.84 -7.70
N PHE A 29 0.37 -15.06 -6.55
CA PHE A 29 -0.07 -14.03 -5.63
C PHE A 29 -0.27 -14.55 -4.21
N ILE A 30 -0.33 -13.62 -3.25
CA ILE A 30 -0.78 -13.87 -1.87
C ILE A 30 -1.67 -12.71 -1.42
N ILE A 31 -2.53 -12.97 -0.43
CA ILE A 31 -3.42 -11.95 0.16
C ILE A 31 -3.08 -11.80 1.64
N ILE A 32 -2.58 -10.62 2.01
CA ILE A 32 -2.36 -10.24 3.41
C ILE A 32 -3.49 -9.33 3.86
N LYS A 33 -4.29 -9.82 4.80
CA LYS A 33 -5.38 -9.04 5.39
C LYS A 33 -4.79 -8.05 6.38
N SER A 34 -5.30 -6.82 6.35
CA SER A 34 -4.99 -5.78 7.33
C SER A 34 -3.49 -5.43 7.42
N LEU A 35 -2.79 -5.38 6.29
CA LEU A 35 -1.40 -4.89 6.22
C LEU A 35 -1.26 -3.48 6.82
N PHE A 36 -2.32 -2.67 6.67
CA PHE A 36 -2.49 -1.38 7.32
C PHE A 36 -3.75 -1.40 8.19
N SER A 37 -3.71 -0.62 9.27
CA SER A 37 -4.87 -0.35 10.10
C SER A 37 -5.96 0.40 9.33
N LYS A 38 -7.19 0.33 9.84
CA LYS A 38 -8.33 1.04 9.23
C LYS A 38 -8.12 2.55 9.28
N GLU A 39 -7.47 3.04 10.33
CA GLU A 39 -7.16 4.44 10.58
C GLU A 39 -6.15 4.98 9.56
N GLU A 40 -5.07 4.23 9.30
CA GLU A 40 -4.08 4.56 8.27
C GLU A 40 -4.73 4.68 6.89
N ILE A 41 -5.52 3.67 6.51
CA ILE A 41 -6.22 3.65 5.22
C ILE A 41 -7.27 4.76 5.12
N LYS A 42 -8.00 5.05 6.19
CA LYS A 42 -8.98 6.15 6.22
C LYS A 42 -8.29 7.50 5.99
N LYS A 43 -7.12 7.73 6.59
CA LYS A 43 -6.35 8.96 6.40
C LYS A 43 -5.84 9.08 4.97
N LEU A 44 -5.23 8.03 4.41
CA LEU A 44 -4.76 8.01 3.02
C LEU A 44 -5.91 8.30 2.06
N ARG A 45 -7.06 7.65 2.25
CA ARG A 45 -8.25 7.84 1.44
C ARG A 45 -8.74 9.29 1.46
N SER A 46 -8.81 9.92 2.64
CA SER A 46 -9.26 11.31 2.76
C SER A 46 -8.35 12.28 2.01
N ILE A 47 -7.04 12.02 1.98
CA ILE A 47 -6.08 12.85 1.23
C ILE A 47 -6.28 12.64 -0.27
N ALA A 48 -6.39 11.38 -0.71
CA ALA A 48 -6.64 11.05 -2.12
C ALA A 48 -7.93 11.70 -2.67
N GLU A 49 -9.03 11.64 -1.91
CA GLU A 49 -10.31 12.24 -2.30
C GLU A 49 -10.21 13.76 -2.45
N LYS A 50 -9.40 14.44 -1.63
CA LYS A 50 -9.14 15.88 -1.72
C LYS A 50 -8.27 16.22 -2.94
N ASP A 51 -7.18 15.49 -3.13
CA ASP A 51 -6.23 15.75 -4.23
C ASP A 51 -6.83 15.51 -5.61
N MET A 52 -7.73 14.51 -5.73
CA MET A 52 -8.44 14.22 -6.98
C MET A 52 -9.34 15.38 -7.45
N GLN A 53 -9.75 16.28 -6.56
CA GLN A 53 -10.55 17.45 -6.93
C GLN A 53 -9.69 18.60 -7.47
N GLN A 54 -8.37 18.54 -7.28
CA GLN A 54 -7.46 19.66 -7.51
C GLN A 54 -6.43 19.39 -8.61
N THR A 55 -6.44 18.19 -9.20
CA THR A 55 -5.43 17.75 -10.17
C THR A 55 -6.06 17.11 -11.40
N GLU A 56 -5.30 17.05 -12.49
CA GLU A 56 -5.73 16.31 -13.68
C GLU A 56 -5.89 14.83 -13.34
N ILE A 57 -7.05 14.29 -13.71
CA ILE A 57 -7.42 12.90 -13.46
C ILE A 57 -7.94 12.28 -14.74
N MET A 58 -7.57 11.04 -14.98
CA MET A 58 -8.17 10.23 -16.04
C MET A 58 -9.48 9.63 -15.51
N VAL A 59 -10.56 9.76 -16.28
CA VAL A 59 -11.83 9.13 -15.96
C VAL A 59 -12.06 8.00 -16.95
N LYS A 60 -12.19 6.78 -16.43
CA LYS A 60 -12.47 5.58 -17.22
C LYS A 60 -13.84 5.04 -16.85
N GLY A 61 -14.74 4.98 -17.82
CA GLY A 61 -16.03 4.31 -17.68
C GLY A 61 -15.91 2.79 -17.89
N ASP A 62 -16.66 2.02 -17.11
CA ASP A 62 -16.90 0.60 -17.41
C ASP A 62 -18.11 0.43 -18.35
N GLN A 63 -18.36 -0.81 -18.79
CA GLN A 63 -19.48 -1.14 -19.70
C GLN A 63 -20.86 -0.91 -19.06
N SER A 64 -20.93 -0.79 -17.73
CA SER A 64 -22.15 -0.56 -16.96
C SER A 64 -22.37 0.92 -16.62
N GLY A 65 -21.48 1.82 -17.06
CA GLY A 65 -21.55 3.26 -16.82
C GLY A 65 -20.91 3.72 -15.50
N ASN A 66 -20.24 2.84 -14.74
CA ASN A 66 -19.51 3.26 -13.55
C ASN A 66 -18.22 3.98 -13.94
N LEU A 67 -17.94 5.10 -13.28
CA LEU A 67 -16.76 5.91 -13.54
C LEU A 67 -15.67 5.62 -12.51
N THR A 68 -14.50 5.23 -12.99
CA THR A 68 -13.28 5.13 -12.19
C THR A 68 -12.42 6.36 -12.43
N LYS A 69 -12.05 7.06 -11.35
CA LYS A 69 -11.09 8.16 -11.40
C LYS A 69 -9.70 7.62 -11.11
N LEU A 70 -8.77 7.89 -12.01
CA LEU A 70 -7.39 7.43 -11.95
C LEU A 70 -6.45 8.64 -11.93
N LYS A 71 -5.53 8.62 -10.98
CA LYS A 71 -4.35 9.49 -10.98
C LYS A 71 -3.15 8.61 -11.27
N MET A 72 -2.44 8.90 -12.35
CA MET A 72 -1.30 8.12 -12.81
C MET A 72 -0.01 8.84 -12.44
N TRP A 73 0.99 8.08 -12.00
CA TRP A 73 2.36 8.54 -11.79
C TRP A 73 3.32 7.44 -12.23
N ASP A 74 4.49 7.83 -12.72
CA ASP A 74 5.55 6.93 -13.18
C ASP A 74 6.73 6.84 -12.21
N ARG A 75 6.78 7.73 -11.20
CA ARG A 75 7.83 7.77 -10.18
C ARG A 75 7.23 7.97 -8.78
N PRO A 76 7.72 7.24 -7.76
CA PRO A 76 7.35 7.52 -6.38
C PRO A 76 8.06 8.79 -5.90
N GLY A 77 7.30 9.86 -5.64
CA GLY A 77 7.82 11.08 -5.04
C GLY A 77 8.01 10.97 -3.52
N ASP A 78 8.38 12.08 -2.88
CA ASP A 78 8.40 12.21 -1.42
C ASP A 78 7.04 12.71 -0.86
N ASP A 79 5.99 12.60 -1.67
CA ASP A 79 4.61 12.84 -1.25
C ASP A 79 4.02 11.63 -0.52
N ILE A 80 2.79 11.78 -0.02
CA ILE A 80 2.12 10.70 0.71
C ILE A 80 1.97 9.42 -0.11
N TYR A 81 1.82 9.50 -1.43
CA TYR A 81 1.61 8.32 -2.28
C TYR A 81 2.92 7.58 -2.49
N GLY A 82 3.98 8.31 -2.84
CA GLY A 82 5.30 7.73 -3.00
C GLY A 82 5.83 7.16 -1.69
N MET A 83 5.72 7.88 -0.57
CA MET A 83 6.06 7.38 0.77
C MET A 83 5.25 6.13 1.13
N PHE A 84 3.94 6.15 0.92
CA PHE A 84 3.08 5.03 1.26
C PHE A 84 3.38 3.78 0.43
N SER A 85 3.73 3.93 -0.85
CA SER A 85 4.08 2.80 -1.72
C SER A 85 5.44 2.16 -1.42
N ARG A 86 6.37 2.87 -0.77
CA ARG A 86 7.73 2.40 -0.49
C ARG A 86 8.09 2.36 1.01
N ASN A 87 7.08 2.33 1.88
CA ASN A 87 7.32 2.21 3.31
C ASN A 87 7.82 0.80 3.67
N GLU A 88 8.38 0.70 4.86
CA GLU A 88 8.95 -0.51 5.45
C GLU A 88 7.94 -1.66 5.59
N LYS A 89 6.63 -1.37 5.80
CA LYS A 89 5.59 -2.41 5.77
C LYS A 89 5.43 -3.06 4.40
N ILE A 90 5.73 -2.34 3.32
CA ILE A 90 5.67 -2.91 1.96
C ILE A 90 7.03 -3.51 1.61
N VAL A 91 8.09 -2.71 1.66
CA VAL A 91 9.42 -3.08 1.16
C VAL A 91 9.97 -4.31 1.89
N ASP A 92 10.07 -4.29 3.23
CA ASP A 92 10.62 -5.41 4.00
C ASP A 92 9.89 -6.74 3.76
N ASN A 93 8.58 -6.68 3.48
CA ASN A 93 7.77 -7.85 3.17
C ASN A 93 8.01 -8.32 1.74
N VAL A 94 8.03 -7.42 0.78
CA VAL A 94 8.23 -7.75 -0.64
C VAL A 94 9.64 -8.29 -0.90
N GLU A 95 10.67 -7.75 -0.24
CA GLU A 95 12.05 -8.26 -0.28
C GLU A 95 12.12 -9.75 0.09
N LEU A 96 11.28 -10.22 1.04
CA LEU A 96 11.25 -11.64 1.40
C LEU A 96 10.81 -12.54 0.22
N LEU A 97 9.85 -12.06 -0.58
CA LEU A 97 9.31 -12.80 -1.71
C LEU A 97 10.36 -12.99 -2.81
N PHE A 98 11.11 -11.93 -3.11
CA PHE A 98 12.06 -11.87 -4.22
C PHE A 98 13.49 -12.21 -3.84
N GLY A 99 13.86 -12.12 -2.56
CA GLY A 99 15.20 -12.46 -2.05
C GLY A 99 16.29 -11.43 -2.33
N GLU A 100 15.92 -10.21 -2.70
CA GLU A 100 16.82 -9.09 -2.98
C GLU A 100 16.31 -7.82 -2.26
N PRO A 101 17.21 -6.98 -1.71
CA PRO A 101 16.91 -5.60 -1.31
C PRO A 101 16.77 -4.65 -2.51
#